data_AF-A0A1H8VES9-F1
#
_entry.id   AF-A0A1H8VES9-F1
#
_cell.length_a   1.000
_cell.length_b   1.000
_cell.length_c   1.000
_cell.angle_alpha   90.00
_cell.angle_beta   90.00
_cell.angle_gamma   90.00
#
_symmetry.space_group_name_H-M   'P 1'
#
loop_
_entity.id
_entity.type
_entity.pdbx_description
1 polymer ?
#
loop_
_entity_poly.entity_id
_entity_poly.type
_entity_poly.pdbx_seq_one_letter_code
_entity_poly.pdbx_strand_id
1 'polypeptide(L)'
;MRLELRACKHCYEGEHGNEQKTAVTRDMVDCARCVREYKDLIGLDAVYLTLVEEGDPGGAEALNAIVARIENDQVVLADTQLVMEDQDGHMLVYPEPKDILEVLTRNLNQIQNQTQQDVTVELSEEGEDLLS
;
A
#
# COMPACT_ATOMS: atom_id res chain seq x y z
N MET A 1 -7.03 5.99 13.55
CA MET A 1 -6.46 4.85 12.81
C MET A 1 -5.27 5.32 12.00
N ARG A 2 -4.22 4.52 11.89
CA ARG A 2 -3.01 4.81 11.11
C ARG A 2 -2.84 3.77 10.00
N LEU A 3 -2.26 4.18 8.88
CA LEU A 3 -2.02 3.30 7.73
C LEU A 3 -0.57 3.49 7.25
N GLU A 4 0.11 2.41 6.89
CA GLU A 4 1.44 2.44 6.28
C GLU A 4 1.45 1.52 5.05
N LEU A 5 1.70 2.10 3.87
CA LEU A 5 2.06 1.33 2.68
C LEU A 5 3.58 1.24 2.59
N ARG A 6 4.09 0.01 2.51
CA ARG A 6 5.46 -0.28 2.09
C ARG A 6 5.42 -0.86 0.71
N ALA A 7 6.29 -0.36 -0.15
CA ALA A 7 6.41 -0.84 -1.52
C ALA A 7 7.87 -0.97 -1.92
N CYS A 8 8.21 -2.01 -2.66
CA CYS A 8 9.55 -2.15 -3.24
C CYS A 8 9.88 -0.94 -4.14
N LYS A 9 10.96 -0.23 -3.82
CA LYS A 9 11.45 0.94 -4.55
C LYS A 9 11.78 0.59 -6.00
N HIS A 10 12.50 -0.51 -6.22
CA HIS A 10 12.89 -0.96 -7.55
C HIS A 10 11.69 -1.38 -8.41
N CYS A 11 10.64 -1.96 -7.80
CA CYS A 11 9.37 -2.20 -8.51
C CYS A 11 8.71 -0.87 -8.92
N TYR A 12 8.65 0.12 -8.02
CA TYR A 12 8.08 1.43 -8.31
C TYR A 12 8.85 2.18 -9.42
N GLU A 13 10.18 2.12 -9.38
CA GLU A 13 11.08 2.76 -10.35
C GLU A 13 11.16 2.00 -11.68
N GLY A 14 10.77 0.72 -11.71
CA GLY A 14 10.81 -0.16 -12.88
C GLY A 14 12.16 -0.86 -13.10
N GLU A 15 13.05 -0.81 -12.11
CA GLU A 15 14.42 -1.33 -12.19
C GLU A 15 14.49 -2.86 -12.16
N HIS A 16 13.44 -3.53 -11.65
CA HIS A 16 13.32 -5.00 -11.75
C HIS A 16 12.94 -5.49 -13.16
N GLY A 17 12.66 -4.60 -14.12
CA GLY A 17 12.38 -4.96 -15.51
C GLY A 17 11.07 -5.73 -15.72
N ASN A 18 10.14 -5.65 -14.77
CA ASN A 18 8.81 -6.26 -14.87
C ASN A 18 7.76 -5.13 -14.94
N GLU A 19 7.29 -4.84 -16.16
CA GLU A 19 6.35 -3.74 -16.42
C GLU A 19 5.02 -3.91 -15.69
N GLN A 20 4.49 -5.13 -15.63
CA GLN A 20 3.23 -5.43 -14.93
C GLN A 20 3.34 -5.15 -13.42
N LYS A 21 4.40 -5.65 -12.77
CA LYS A 21 4.64 -5.36 -11.35
C LYS A 21 4.88 -3.87 -11.10
N THR A 22 5.53 -3.20 -12.05
CA THR A 22 5.81 -1.76 -11.97
C THR A 22 4.51 -0.97 -11.99
N ALA A 23 3.60 -1.29 -12.91
CA ALA A 23 2.30 -0.65 -13.04
C ALA A 23 1.48 -0.80 -11.75
N VAL A 24 1.30 -2.04 -11.29
CA VAL A 24 0.58 -2.33 -10.03
C VAL A 24 1.21 -1.66 -8.81
N THR A 25 2.54 -1.57 -8.75
CA THR A 25 3.23 -0.90 -7.64
C THR A 25 2.99 0.61 -7.65
N ARG A 26 2.97 1.24 -8.84
CA ARG A 26 2.65 2.66 -8.98
C ARG A 26 1.21 2.94 -8.60
N ASP A 27 0.27 2.10 -9.02
CA ASP A 27 -1.13 2.19 -8.64
C ASP A 27 -1.30 2.21 -7.11
N MET A 28 -0.70 1.25 -6.40
CA MET A 28 -0.74 1.22 -4.93
C MET A 28 -0.16 2.51 -4.33
N VAL A 29 0.99 2.97 -4.82
CA VAL A 29 1.65 4.19 -4.33
C VAL A 29 0.78 5.43 -4.57
N ASP A 30 0.18 5.56 -5.75
CA ASP A 30 -0.61 6.72 -6.13
C ASP A 30 -1.96 6.73 -5.39
N CYS A 31 -2.60 5.58 -5.22
CA CYS A 31 -3.75 5.45 -4.32
C CYS A 31 -3.39 5.85 -2.87
N ALA A 32 -2.28 5.35 -2.32
CA ALA A 32 -1.87 5.70 -0.95
C ALA A 32 -1.52 7.19 -0.79
N ARG A 33 -0.91 7.81 -1.80
CA ARG A 33 -0.64 9.27 -1.81
C ARG A 33 -1.94 10.07 -1.78
N CYS A 34 -2.92 9.68 -2.59
CA CYS A 34 -4.21 10.33 -2.63
C CYS A 34 -4.98 10.14 -1.30
N VAL A 35 -5.01 8.91 -0.76
CA VAL A 35 -5.60 8.65 0.58
C VAL A 35 -4.92 9.50 1.65
N ARG A 36 -3.59 9.67 1.59
CA ARG A 36 -2.85 10.53 2.54
C ARG A 36 -3.26 11.99 2.46
N GLU A 37 -3.49 12.52 1.27
CA GLU A 37 -3.91 13.90 1.05
C GLU A 37 -5.27 14.20 1.71
N TYR A 38 -6.19 13.23 1.64
CA TYR A 38 -7.56 13.38 2.12
C TYR A 38 -7.85 12.62 3.43
N LYS A 39 -6.81 12.17 4.13
CA LYS A 39 -6.89 11.26 5.29
C LYS A 39 -7.88 11.73 6.36
N ASP A 40 -7.98 13.05 6.56
CA ASP A 40 -8.80 13.65 7.61
C ASP A 40 -10.32 13.49 7.31
N LEU A 41 -10.71 13.36 6.04
CA LEU A 41 -12.11 13.15 5.65
C LEU A 41 -12.66 11.79 6.06
N ILE A 42 -11.78 10.82 6.28
CA ILE A 42 -12.13 9.44 6.67
C ILE A 42 -11.59 9.07 8.05
N GLY A 43 -11.14 10.06 8.84
CA GLY A 43 -10.71 9.85 10.22
C GLY A 43 -9.39 9.07 10.37
N LEU A 44 -8.52 9.13 9.37
CA LEU A 44 -7.17 8.58 9.45
C LEU A 44 -6.22 9.60 10.11
N ASP A 45 -5.57 9.20 11.19
CA ASP A 45 -4.63 10.05 11.94
C ASP A 45 -3.37 10.30 11.10
N ALA A 46 -2.87 9.24 10.46
CA ALA A 46 -1.68 9.31 9.61
C ALA A 46 -1.70 8.24 8.52
N VAL A 47 -1.11 8.58 7.37
CA VAL A 47 -0.85 7.66 6.26
C VAL A 47 0.63 7.79 5.90
N TYR A 48 1.37 6.70 6.07
CA TYR A 48 2.79 6.59 5.78
C TYR A 48 3.00 5.85 4.47
N LEU A 49 4.03 6.26 3.72
CA LEU A 49 4.45 5.61 2.49
C LEU A 49 5.96 5.43 2.57
N THR A 50 6.40 4.19 2.52
CA THR A 50 7.81 3.81 2.61
C THR A 50 8.20 3.03 1.37
N LEU A 51 9.14 3.56 0.59
CA LEU A 51 9.76 2.81 -0.50
C LEU A 51 10.96 2.05 0.05
N VAL A 52 10.91 0.72 0.05
CA VAL A 52 11.97 -0.13 0.62
C VAL A 52 12.96 -0.55 -0.46
N GLU A 53 14.24 -0.59 -0.10
CA GLU A 53 15.31 -1.12 -0.95
C GLU A 53 15.56 -2.60 -0.63
N GLU A 54 16.00 -3.37 -1.62
CA GLU A 54 16.28 -4.80 -1.44
C GLU A 54 17.43 -4.97 -0.43
N GLY A 55 17.17 -5.71 0.66
CA GLY A 55 18.12 -5.87 1.76
C GLY A 55 18.08 -4.77 2.84
N ASP A 56 17.14 -3.83 2.76
CA ASP A 56 16.81 -2.97 3.90
C ASP A 56 16.24 -3.84 5.05
N PRO A 57 16.83 -3.82 6.26
CA PRO A 57 16.35 -4.60 7.39
C PRO A 57 14.98 -4.17 7.92
N GLY A 58 14.30 -3.21 7.27
CA GLY A 58 12.98 -2.73 7.68
C GLY A 58 13.07 -1.79 8.87
N GLY A 59 14.12 -0.97 8.97
CA GLY A 59 14.40 -0.18 10.19
C GLY A 59 13.61 1.13 10.34
N ALA A 60 12.91 1.58 9.30
CA ALA A 60 12.23 2.88 9.24
C ALA A 60 10.69 2.74 9.27
N GLU A 61 10.20 1.78 10.04
CA GLU A 61 8.77 1.48 10.15
C GLU A 61 8.01 2.58 10.88
N ALA A 62 6.93 3.06 10.29
CA ALA A 62 5.99 3.89 11.03
C ALA A 62 5.09 3.03 11.94
N LEU A 63 4.77 1.81 11.52
CA LEU A 63 3.99 0.82 12.27
C LEU A 63 4.80 -0.47 12.43
N ASN A 64 4.91 -0.99 13.66
CA ASN A 64 5.80 -2.12 14.01
C ASN A 64 5.23 -3.49 13.56
N ALA A 65 5.06 -3.69 12.26
CA ALA A 65 4.63 -4.95 11.66
C ALA A 65 5.39 -5.24 10.37
N ILE A 66 5.93 -6.47 10.29
CA ILE A 66 6.55 -7.02 9.08
C ILE A 66 5.96 -8.38 8.80
N VAL A 67 5.52 -8.61 7.56
CA VAL A 67 5.19 -9.96 7.10
C VAL A 67 6.44 -10.68 6.63
N ALA A 68 6.58 -11.93 7.11
CA ALA A 68 7.55 -12.88 6.59
C ALA A 68 6.82 -14.12 6.07
N ARG A 69 7.34 -14.70 4.99
CA ARG A 69 6.86 -15.97 4.42
C ARG A 69 7.99 -17.00 4.36
N ILE A 70 7.63 -18.27 4.24
CA ILE A 70 8.57 -19.35 3.98
C ILE A 70 8.53 -19.66 2.49
N GLU A 71 9.66 -19.51 1.81
CA GLU A 71 9.84 -19.80 0.40
C GLU A 71 11.11 -20.63 0.23
N ASN A 72 11.00 -21.82 -0.39
CA ASN A 72 12.11 -22.76 -0.57
C ASN A 72 12.90 -23.05 0.73
N ASP A 73 12.20 -23.34 1.84
CA ASP A 73 12.76 -23.57 3.18
C ASP A 73 13.56 -22.38 3.77
N GLN A 74 13.40 -21.18 3.20
CA GLN A 74 14.00 -19.94 3.69
C GLN A 74 12.93 -18.94 4.13
N VAL A 75 13.25 -18.17 5.17
CA VAL A 75 12.40 -17.05 5.61
C VAL A 75 12.70 -15.86 4.71
N VAL A 76 11.67 -15.34 4.04
CA VAL A 76 11.74 -14.18 3.16
C VAL A 76 10.80 -13.11 3.70
N LEU A 77 11.28 -11.87 3.82
CA LEU A 77 10.47 -10.72 4.23
C LEU A 77 9.68 -10.19 3.03
N ALA A 78 8.47 -9.70 3.28
CA ALA A 78 7.67 -9.07 2.23
C ALA A 78 8.14 -7.62 2.00
N ASP A 79 8.65 -7.34 0.80
CA ASP A 79 9.06 -5.99 0.40
C ASP A 79 7.86 -5.04 0.24
N THR A 80 6.70 -5.59 -0.12
CA THR A 80 5.47 -4.84 -0.29
C THR A 80 4.42 -5.33 0.70
N GLN A 81 3.83 -4.40 1.46
CA GLN A 81 2.75 -4.69 2.41
C GLN A 81 2.00 -3.41 2.78
N LEU A 82 0.72 -3.55 3.14
CA LEU A 82 -0.07 -2.50 3.77
C LEU A 82 -0.38 -2.89 5.21
N VAL A 83 -0.04 -2.01 6.14
CA VAL A 83 -0.36 -2.17 7.57
C VAL A 83 -1.39 -1.12 7.96
N MET A 84 -2.42 -1.54 8.68
CA MET A 84 -3.37 -0.63 9.34
C MET A 84 -3.38 -0.89 10.83
N GLU A 85 -3.39 0.17 11.62
CA GLU A 85 -3.52 0.11 13.08
C GLU A 85 -4.74 0.91 13.52
N ASP A 86 -5.60 0.30 14.32
CA ASP A 86 -6.76 0.96 14.89
C ASP A 86 -6.45 1.74 16.19
N GLN A 87 -7.49 2.30 16.82
CA GLN A 87 -7.33 3.10 18.04
C GLN A 87 -7.00 2.26 19.28
N ASP A 88 -7.29 0.96 19.24
CA ASP A 88 -7.02 0.00 20.32
C ASP A 88 -5.63 -0.66 20.15
N GLY A 89 -4.91 -0.33 19.06
CA GLY A 89 -3.60 -0.87 18.73
C GLY A 89 -3.65 -2.22 18.02
N HIS A 90 -4.82 -2.64 17.52
CA HIS A 90 -4.92 -3.83 16.69
C HIS A 90 -4.38 -3.56 15.29
N MET A 91 -3.62 -4.52 14.77
CA MET A 91 -2.99 -4.42 13.46
C MET A 91 -3.64 -5.37 12.46
N LEU A 92 -3.97 -4.85 11.28
CA LEU A 92 -4.33 -5.62 10.08
C LEU A 92 -3.20 -5.46 9.08
N VAL A 93 -2.78 -6.56 8.47
CA VAL A 93 -1.66 -6.57 7.52
C VAL A 93 -2.06 -7.27 6.24
N TYR A 94 -1.81 -6.63 5.11
CA TYR A 94 -2.11 -7.10 3.76
C TYR A 94 -0.80 -7.20 2.96
N PRO A 95 -0.27 -8.41 2.76
CA PRO A 95 0.97 -8.61 2.01
C PRO A 95 0.75 -8.73 0.49
N GLU A 96 -0.49 -8.97 0.05
CA GLU A 96 -0.80 -9.24 -1.36
C GLU A 96 -1.25 -7.96 -2.08
N PRO A 97 -0.68 -7.65 -3.28
CA PRO A 97 -1.01 -6.42 -4.01
C PRO A 97 -2.49 -6.22 -4.29
N LYS A 98 -3.24 -7.31 -4.56
CA LYS A 98 -4.69 -7.26 -4.76
C LYS A 98 -5.40 -6.71 -3.53
N ASP A 99 -5.13 -7.28 -2.36
CA ASP A 99 -5.78 -6.88 -1.11
C ASP A 99 -5.40 -5.44 -0.73
N ILE A 100 -4.15 -5.04 -1.00
CA ILE A 100 -3.68 -3.67 -0.81
C ILE A 100 -4.49 -2.70 -1.69
N LEU A 101 -4.62 -2.98 -2.99
CA LEU A 101 -5.41 -2.15 -3.91
C LEU A 101 -6.89 -2.12 -3.51
N GLU A 102 -7.47 -3.25 -3.09
CA GLU A 102 -8.87 -3.28 -2.60
C GLU A 102 -9.07 -2.36 -1.39
N VAL A 103 -8.16 -2.39 -0.41
CA VAL A 103 -8.26 -1.53 0.77
C VAL A 103 -8.07 -0.05 0.40
N LEU A 104 -7.07 0.27 -0.42
CA LEU A 104 -6.80 1.65 -0.83
C LEU A 104 -7.93 2.24 -1.68
N THR A 105 -8.47 1.48 -2.64
CA THR A 105 -9.60 1.93 -3.47
C THR A 105 -10.89 2.08 -2.65
N ARG A 106 -11.14 1.23 -1.64
CA ARG A 106 -12.24 1.43 -0.69
C ARG A 106 -12.08 2.73 0.11
N ASN A 107 -10.86 3.05 0.57
CA ASN A 107 -10.59 4.33 1.22
C ASN A 107 -10.87 5.52 0.29
N LEU A 108 -10.43 5.46 -0.97
CA LEU A 108 -10.72 6.49 -1.98
C LEU A 108 -12.23 6.65 -2.22
N ASN A 109 -12.97 5.55 -2.34
CA ASN A 109 -14.42 5.57 -2.47
C ASN A 109 -15.09 6.21 -1.25
N GLN A 110 -14.60 5.91 -0.03
CA GLN A 110 -15.12 6.55 1.17
C GLN A 110 -14.83 8.06 1.17
N ILE A 111 -13.63 8.47 0.76
CA ILE A 111 -13.24 9.89 0.61
C ILE A 111 -14.15 10.59 -0.40
N GLN A 112 -14.35 10.01 -1.58
CA GLN A 112 -15.21 10.54 -2.64
C GLN A 112 -16.65 10.80 -2.14
N ASN A 113 -17.15 9.97 -1.23
CA ASN A 113 -18.48 10.13 -0.64
C ASN A 113 -18.55 11.23 0.44
N GLN A 114 -17.41 11.77 0.89
CA GLN A 114 -17.32 12.82 1.91
C GLN A 114 -16.93 14.19 1.35
N THR A 115 -16.63 14.29 0.04
CA THR A 115 -16.24 15.55 -0.60
C THR A 115 -16.99 15.78 -1.91
N GLN A 116 -17.05 17.04 -2.34
CA GLN A 116 -17.56 17.43 -3.66
C GLN A 116 -16.45 17.48 -4.72
N GLN A 117 -15.19 17.32 -4.30
CA GLN A 117 -14.06 17.19 -5.21
C GLN A 117 -14.08 15.81 -5.86
N ASP A 118 -13.59 15.72 -7.09
CA ASP A 118 -13.31 14.45 -7.73
C ASP A 118 -12.00 13.91 -7.15
N VAL A 119 -12.09 12.85 -6.36
CA VAL A 119 -10.98 12.17 -5.70
C VAL A 119 -10.93 10.74 -6.22
N THR A 120 -10.32 10.61 -7.38
CA THR A 120 -10.14 9.34 -8.08
C THR A 120 -8.69 9.16 -8.48
N VAL A 121 -8.26 7.90 -8.51
CA VAL A 121 -6.97 7.50 -9.08
C VAL A 121 -7.31 6.51 -10.19
N GLU A 122 -6.89 6.83 -11.41
CA GLU A 122 -7.01 5.94 -12.56
C GLU A 122 -5.95 4.84 -12.40
N LEU A 123 -6.40 3.58 -12.32
CA LEU A 123 -5.52 2.43 -12.21
C LEU A 123 -4.99 2.05 -13.59
N SER A 124 -3.85 1.35 -13.63
CA SER A 124 -3.40 0.71 -14.85
C SER A 124 -4.31 -0.46 -15.22
N GLU A 125 -4.24 -0.94 -16.47
CA GLU A 125 -4.96 -2.15 -16.91
C GLU A 125 -4.64 -3.34 -15.98
N GLU A 126 -3.38 -3.51 -15.59
CA GLU A 126 -2.97 -4.56 -14.65
C GLU A 126 -3.56 -4.37 -13.25
N GLY A 127 -3.68 -3.14 -12.76
CA GLY A 127 -4.32 -2.82 -11.49
C GLY A 127 -5.82 -3.10 -11.50
N GLU A 128 -6.51 -2.74 -12.59
CA GLU A 128 -7.93 -3.03 -12.79
C GLU A 128 -8.18 -4.54 -12.87
N ASP A 129 -7.36 -5.27 -13.63
CA ASP A 129 -7.44 -6.72 -13.76
C ASP A 129 -7.34 -7.44 -12.40
N LEU A 130 -6.49 -6.96 -11.48
CA LEU A 130 -6.38 -7.52 -10.14
C LEU A 130 -7.66 -7.41 -9.31
N LEU A 131 -8.44 -6.34 -9.52
CA LEU A 131 -9.67 -6.06 -8.79
C LEU A 131 -10.93 -6.70 -9.40
N SER A 132 -10.80 -7.28 -10.59
CA SER A 132 -11.88 -7.97 -11.30
C SER A 132 -12.27 -9.34 -10.71
#